data_AF-A0A544ZLS2-F1
#
_entry.id   AF-A0A544ZLS2-F1
#
_cell.length_a   1.000
_cell.length_b   1.000
_cell.length_c   1.000
_cell.angle_alpha   90.00
_cell.angle_beta   90.00
_cell.angle_gamma   90.00
#
_symmetry.space_group_name_H-M   'P 1'
#
loop_
_entity.id
_entity.type
_entity.pdbx_description
1 polymer ?
#
loop_
_entity_poly.entity_id
_entity_poly.type
_entity_poly.pdbx_seq_one_letter_code
_entity_poly.pdbx_strand_id
1 'polypeptide(L)'
;MSDDLTTLAGVESRLRQLVTDLTLAQQALAKTRDDEVRAKHVYEASRRAALLSEDCPKVARGMVTTADRDAWVDEQVKRECWLYELAEVKREAAQDHLRVLRDQAMIVMSLGKSVQAAFQMSGAA
;
A
#
# COMPACT_ATOMS: atom_id res chain seq x y z
N MET A 1 11.02 -27.89 3.88
CA MET A 1 11.08 -27.82 2.41
C MET A 1 12.42 -27.20 2.07
N SER A 2 13.14 -27.70 1.06
CA SER A 2 14.47 -27.16 0.75
C SER A 2 14.32 -25.79 0.11
N ASP A 3 14.81 -24.73 0.77
CA ASP A 3 14.92 -23.38 0.22
C ASP A 3 16.10 -23.26 -0.77
N ASP A 4 16.72 -24.40 -1.12
CA ASP A 4 17.79 -24.46 -2.09
C ASP A 4 17.27 -24.22 -3.51
N LEU A 5 17.36 -22.96 -3.93
CA LEU A 5 17.01 -22.49 -5.28
C LEU A 5 17.93 -23.03 -6.38
N THR A 6 18.97 -23.80 -6.05
CA THR A 6 19.81 -24.47 -7.05
C THR A 6 19.21 -25.80 -7.53
N THR A 7 18.14 -26.27 -6.89
CA THR A 7 17.43 -27.51 -7.27
C THR A 7 16.09 -27.20 -7.93
N LEU A 8 15.65 -28.05 -8.86
CA LEU A 8 14.33 -27.90 -9.49
C LEU A 8 13.19 -27.93 -8.47
N ALA A 9 13.29 -28.82 -7.47
CA ALA A 9 12.29 -28.94 -6.40
C ALA A 9 12.25 -27.69 -5.50
N GLY A 10 13.40 -27.10 -5.18
CA GLY A 10 13.46 -25.86 -4.39
C GLY A 10 12.90 -24.66 -5.15
N VAL A 11 13.21 -24.53 -6.45
CA VAL A 11 12.61 -23.51 -7.32
C VAL A 11 11.09 -23.66 -7.37
N GLU A 12 10.57 -24.86 -7.60
CA GLU A 12 9.12 -25.11 -7.66
C GLU A 12 8.43 -24.78 -6.33
N SER A 13 9.01 -25.22 -5.22
CA SER A 13 8.52 -24.91 -3.87
C SER A 13 8.42 -23.40 -3.66
N ARG A 14 9.47 -22.65 -4.02
CA ARG A 14 9.48 -21.20 -3.87
C ARG A 14 8.47 -20.50 -4.78
N LEU A 15 8.29 -20.96 -6.02
CA LEU A 15 7.28 -20.41 -6.93
C LEU A 15 5.87 -20.59 -6.38
N ARG A 16 5.54 -21.76 -5.82
CA ARG A 16 4.23 -22.00 -5.18
C ARG A 16 4.00 -21.07 -3.98
N GLN A 17 5.03 -20.83 -3.18
CA GLN A 17 4.95 -19.87 -2.08
C GLN A 17 4.71 -18.45 -2.60
N LEU A 18 5.46 -18.01 -3.61
CA LEU A 18 5.29 -16.69 -4.21
C LEU A 18 3.90 -16.46 -4.82
N VAL A 19 3.26 -17.50 -5.38
CA VAL A 19 1.86 -17.40 -5.85
C VAL A 19 0.91 -17.10 -4.68
N THR A 20 1.11 -17.76 -3.55
CA THR A 20 0.31 -17.53 -2.33
C THR A 20 0.55 -16.12 -1.80
N ASP A 21 1.81 -15.72 -1.66
CA ASP A 21 2.22 -14.40 -1.17
C ASP A 21 1.68 -13.28 -2.07
N LEU A 22 1.75 -13.45 -3.40
CA LEU A 22 1.19 -12.50 -4.37
C LEU A 22 -0.32 -12.33 -4.20
N THR A 23 -1.04 -13.44 -3.98
CA THR A 23 -2.49 -13.40 -3.75
C THR A 23 -2.82 -12.64 -2.47
N LEU A 24 -2.09 -12.91 -1.38
CA LEU A 24 -2.25 -12.20 -0.11
C LEU A 24 -1.91 -10.71 -0.24
N ALA A 25 -0.83 -10.37 -0.95
CA ALA A 25 -0.44 -8.98 -1.19
C ALA A 25 -1.46 -8.21 -2.04
N GLN A 26 -2.08 -8.86 -3.03
CA GLN A 26 -3.17 -8.27 -3.82
C GLN A 26 -4.41 -7.98 -2.95
N GLN A 27 -4.80 -8.92 -2.10
CA GLN A 27 -5.92 -8.73 -1.16
C GLN A 27 -5.61 -7.61 -0.15
N ALA A 28 -4.38 -7.57 0.38
CA ALA A 28 -3.94 -6.52 1.28
C ALA A 28 -3.98 -5.14 0.62
N LEU A 29 -3.48 -5.02 -0.62
CA LEU A 29 -3.53 -3.78 -1.38
C LEU A 29 -4.98 -3.32 -1.61
N ALA A 30 -5.87 -4.23 -2.03
CA ALA A 30 -7.28 -3.92 -2.21
C ALA A 30 -7.91 -3.37 -0.91
N LYS A 31 -7.67 -4.06 0.21
CA LYS A 31 -8.14 -3.61 1.52
C LYS A 31 -7.62 -2.22 1.90
N THR A 32 -6.31 -1.98 1.73
CA THR A 32 -5.72 -0.67 2.06
C THR A 32 -6.24 0.46 1.18
N ARG A 33 -6.57 0.19 -0.09
CA ARG A 33 -7.22 1.17 -0.98
C ARG A 33 -8.62 1.52 -0.48
N ASP A 34 -9.40 0.53 -0.07
CA ASP A 34 -10.72 0.78 0.49
C ASP A 34 -10.64 1.56 1.82
N ASP A 35 -9.65 1.23 2.66
CA ASP A 35 -9.37 1.95 3.91
C ASP A 35 -9.00 3.42 3.66
N GLU A 36 -8.14 3.70 2.68
CA GLU A 36 -7.76 5.07 2.28
C GLU A 36 -8.97 5.86 1.77
N VAL A 37 -9.76 5.27 0.87
CA VAL A 37 -10.96 5.92 0.32
C VAL A 37 -11.96 6.23 1.43
N ARG A 38 -12.18 5.30 2.37
CA ARG A 38 -13.02 5.55 3.54
C ARG A 38 -12.46 6.68 4.41
N ALA A 39 -11.17 6.66 4.73
CA ALA A 39 -10.55 7.70 5.55
C ALA A 39 -10.65 9.08 4.88
N LYS A 40 -10.46 9.15 3.56
CA LYS A 40 -10.64 10.37 2.78
C LYS A 40 -12.06 10.91 2.88
N HIS A 41 -13.07 10.05 2.69
CA HIS A 41 -14.46 10.47 2.80
C HIS A 41 -14.82 10.97 4.19
N VAL A 42 -14.29 10.32 5.24
CA VAL A 42 -14.47 10.78 6.63
C VAL A 42 -13.83 12.14 6.83
N TYR A 43 -12.57 12.32 6.42
CA TYR A 43 -11.87 13.60 6.51
C TYR A 43 -12.61 14.73 5.77
N GLU A 44 -13.00 14.50 4.51
CA GLU A 44 -13.73 15.49 3.73
C GLU A 44 -15.11 15.81 4.30
N ALA A 45 -15.79 14.82 4.90
CA ALA A 45 -17.07 15.03 5.59
C ALA A 45 -16.89 15.86 6.86
N SER A 46 -15.91 15.52 7.71
CA SER A 46 -15.59 16.27 8.93
C SER A 46 -15.17 17.70 8.60
N ARG A 47 -14.39 17.90 7.54
CA ARG A 47 -13.95 19.25 7.10
C ARG A 47 -15.12 20.10 6.64
N ARG A 48 -16.06 19.53 5.89
CA ARG A 48 -17.31 20.20 5.53
C ARG A 48 -18.16 20.52 6.76
N ALA A 49 -18.26 19.59 7.71
CA ALA A 49 -19.01 19.81 8.95
C ALA A 49 -18.40 20.95 9.79
N ALA A 50 -17.07 20.99 9.94
CA ALA A 50 -16.38 22.06 10.63
C ALA A 50 -16.62 23.43 9.96
N LEU A 51 -16.52 23.51 8.63
CA LEU A 51 -16.78 24.75 7.89
C LEU A 51 -18.22 25.27 8.06
N LEU A 52 -19.19 24.37 8.19
CA LEU A 52 -20.61 24.69 8.34
C LEU A 52 -21.05 24.80 9.81
N SER A 53 -20.16 24.55 10.76
CA SER A 53 -20.44 24.67 12.19
C SER A 53 -20.78 26.12 12.56
N GLU A 54 -21.68 26.30 13.52
CA GLU A 54 -21.97 27.62 14.08
C GLU A 54 -20.76 28.23 14.80
N ASP A 55 -19.89 27.38 15.35
CA ASP A 55 -18.64 27.77 16.03
C ASP A 55 -17.54 28.19 15.05
N CYS A 56 -17.74 27.99 13.75
CA CYS A 56 -16.77 28.32 12.71
C CYS A 56 -16.54 29.85 12.66
N PRO A 57 -15.30 30.33 12.81
CA PRO A 57 -14.99 31.75 12.76
C PRO A 57 -15.48 32.42 11.46
N LYS A 58 -16.34 33.43 11.59
CA LYS A 58 -16.89 34.15 10.44
C LYS A 58 -15.90 35.20 9.97
N VAL A 59 -15.44 35.04 8.73
CA VAL A 59 -14.52 35.98 8.10
C VAL A 59 -15.19 37.34 7.95
N ALA A 60 -14.58 38.37 8.53
CA ALA A 60 -15.06 39.74 8.50
C ALA A 60 -13.88 40.72 8.47
N ARG A 61 -14.05 41.84 7.77
CA ARG A 61 -12.99 42.84 7.60
C ARG A 61 -12.55 43.41 8.97
N GLY A 62 -11.28 43.26 9.31
CA GLY A 62 -10.69 43.76 10.55
C GLY A 62 -10.91 42.88 11.78
N MET A 63 -11.46 41.68 11.63
CA MET A 63 -11.67 40.71 12.71
C MET A 63 -10.91 39.41 12.39
N VAL A 64 -11.60 38.39 11.92
CA VAL A 64 -11.05 37.07 11.56
C VAL A 64 -10.70 37.07 10.08
N THR A 65 -9.46 36.68 9.77
CA THR A 65 -9.03 36.48 8.38
C THR A 65 -9.43 35.09 7.88
N THR A 66 -9.41 34.91 6.55
CA THR A 66 -9.60 33.58 5.95
C THR A 66 -8.59 32.57 6.49
N ALA A 67 -7.34 32.98 6.72
CA ALA A 67 -6.29 32.12 7.26
C ALA A 67 -6.60 31.66 8.69
N ASP A 68 -7.16 32.54 9.54
CA ASP A 68 -7.53 32.19 10.91
C ASP A 68 -8.68 31.16 10.95
N ARG A 69 -9.68 31.33 10.07
CA ARG A 69 -10.75 30.35 9.93
C ARG A 69 -10.22 29.01 9.43
N ASP A 70 -9.38 29.02 8.41
CA ASP A 70 -8.85 27.80 7.82
C ASP A 70 -7.97 27.05 8.83
N ALA A 71 -7.14 27.76 9.61
CA ALA A 71 -6.38 27.18 10.73
C ALA A 71 -7.28 26.57 11.82
N TRP A 72 -8.39 27.22 12.14
CA TRP A 72 -9.38 26.66 13.08
C TRP A 72 -9.99 25.37 12.54
N VAL A 73 -10.40 25.36 11.26
CA VAL A 73 -10.96 24.16 10.60
C VAL A 73 -9.95 23.01 10.61
N ASP A 74 -8.70 23.30 10.26
CA ASP A 74 -7.63 22.30 10.21
C ASP A 74 -7.38 21.69 11.60
N GLU A 75 -7.44 22.48 12.68
CA GLU A 75 -7.32 21.94 14.03
C GLU A 75 -8.52 21.03 14.40
N GLN A 76 -9.74 21.35 13.94
CA GLN A 76 -10.93 20.51 14.18
C GLN A 76 -10.82 19.13 13.51
N VAL A 77 -10.19 19.05 12.33
CA VAL A 77 -10.12 17.81 11.52
C VAL A 77 -8.75 17.16 11.50
N LYS A 78 -7.84 17.62 12.37
CA LYS A 78 -6.44 17.18 12.44
C LYS A 78 -6.30 15.68 12.58
N ARG A 79 -7.16 15.05 13.39
CA ARG A 79 -7.14 13.60 13.61
C ARG A 79 -7.54 12.85 12.34
N GLU A 80 -8.63 13.25 11.70
CA GLU A 80 -9.13 12.62 10.47
C GLU A 80 -8.14 12.82 9.33
N CYS A 81 -7.51 14.00 9.24
CA CYS A 81 -6.42 14.28 8.30
C CYS A 81 -5.26 13.30 8.50
N TRP A 82 -4.75 13.17 9.73
CA TRP A 82 -3.69 12.23 10.06
C TRP A 82 -4.06 10.77 9.77
N LEU A 83 -5.31 10.37 10.04
CA LEU A 83 -5.80 9.02 9.73
C LEU A 83 -5.84 8.76 8.21
N TYR A 84 -6.21 9.76 7.41
CA TYR A 84 -6.17 9.68 5.96
C TYR A 84 -4.72 9.57 5.44
N GLU A 85 -3.81 10.43 5.91
CA GLU A 85 -2.38 10.36 5.56
C GLU A 85 -1.77 9.01 5.94
N LEU A 86 -2.09 8.48 7.12
CA LEU A 86 -1.64 7.15 7.54
C LEU A 86 -2.17 6.04 6.63
N ALA A 87 -3.40 6.17 6.14
CA ALA A 87 -3.98 5.20 5.22
C ALA A 87 -3.31 5.25 3.84
N GLU A 88 -2.97 6.45 3.35
CA GLU A 88 -2.20 6.64 2.12
C GLU A 88 -0.83 5.95 2.21
N VAL A 89 -0.07 6.20 3.28
CA VAL A 89 1.24 5.53 3.52
C VAL A 89 1.10 4.00 3.56
N LYS A 90 0.02 3.48 4.16
CA LYS A 90 -0.25 2.03 4.18
C LYS A 90 -0.55 1.46 2.80
N ARG A 91 -1.31 2.18 1.95
CA ARG A 91 -1.54 1.77 0.56
C ARG A 91 -0.23 1.73 -0.21
N GLU A 92 0.62 2.75 -0.05
CA GLU A 92 1.91 2.81 -0.72
C GLU A 92 2.83 1.65 -0.32
N ALA A 93 2.94 1.38 0.99
CA ALA A 93 3.69 0.24 1.48
C ALA A 93 3.16 -1.11 0.93
N ALA A 94 1.84 -1.28 0.84
CA ALA A 94 1.23 -2.48 0.26
C ALA A 94 1.51 -2.60 -1.25
N GLN A 95 1.52 -1.48 -1.98
CA GLN A 95 1.84 -1.43 -3.40
C GLN A 95 3.31 -1.79 -3.65
N ASP A 96 4.23 -1.26 -2.85
CA ASP A 96 5.65 -1.57 -2.94
C ASP A 96 5.93 -3.02 -2.60
N HIS A 97 5.27 -3.56 -1.57
CA HIS A 97 5.38 -4.97 -1.23
C HIS A 97 4.94 -5.88 -2.38
N LEU A 98 3.81 -5.56 -3.03
CA LEU A 98 3.35 -6.30 -4.21
C LEU A 98 4.35 -6.22 -5.38
N ARG A 99 5.00 -5.07 -5.58
CA ARG A 99 6.05 -4.91 -6.59
C ARG A 99 7.26 -5.78 -6.28
N VAL A 100 7.74 -5.77 -5.04
CA VAL A 100 8.86 -6.62 -4.60
C VAL A 100 8.57 -8.10 -4.83
N LEU A 101 7.37 -8.58 -4.52
CA LEU A 101 7.00 -9.99 -4.77
C LEU A 101 6.98 -10.34 -6.26
N ARG A 102 6.54 -9.43 -7.12
CA ARG A 102 6.60 -9.61 -8.59
C ARG A 102 8.04 -9.69 -9.07
N ASP A 103 8.91 -8.83 -8.58
CA ASP A 103 10.33 -8.82 -8.92
C ASP A 103 11.01 -10.13 -8.45
N GLN A 104 10.70 -10.59 -7.25
CA GLN A 104 11.15 -11.90 -6.76
C GLN A 104 10.67 -13.06 -7.64
N ALA A 105 9.41 -13.06 -8.06
CA ALA A 105 8.87 -14.09 -8.96
C ALA A 105 9.60 -14.12 -10.31
N MET A 106 9.95 -12.97 -10.87
CA MET A 106 10.75 -12.90 -12.10
C MET A 106 12.16 -13.47 -11.90
N ILE A 107 12.82 -13.15 -10.77
CA ILE A 107 14.15 -13.67 -10.45
C ILE A 107 14.11 -15.19 -10.29
N VAL A 108 13.16 -15.73 -9.52
CA VAL A 108 13.05 -17.19 -9.32
C VAL A 108 12.72 -17.91 -10.62
N MET A 109 11.85 -17.37 -11.47
CA MET A 109 11.56 -17.93 -12.79
C MET A 109 12.81 -17.94 -13.69
N SER A 110 13.63 -16.89 -13.64
CA SER A 110 14.90 -16.83 -14.38
C SER A 110 15.89 -17.89 -13.87
N LEU A 111 16.05 -18.01 -12.54
CA LEU A 111 16.88 -19.04 -11.92
C LEU A 111 16.42 -20.46 -12.29
N GLY A 112 15.11 -20.71 -12.30
CA GLY A 112 14.54 -21.98 -12.71
C GLY A 112 14.96 -22.41 -14.11
N LYS A 113 14.99 -21.48 -15.07
CA LYS A 113 15.48 -21.76 -16.43
C LYS A 113 16.95 -22.15 -16.45
N SER A 114 17.78 -21.45 -15.67
CA SER A 114 19.21 -21.76 -15.55
C SER A 114 19.46 -23.13 -14.92
N VAL A 115 18.73 -23.47 -13.84
CA VAL A 115 18.82 -24.78 -13.18
C VAL A 115 18.36 -25.90 -14.12
N GLN A 116 17.28 -25.69 -14.87
CA GLN A 116 16.80 -26.64 -15.86
C GLN A 116 17.83 -26.90 -16.96
N ALA A 117 18.47 -25.84 -17.49
CA ALA A 117 19.53 -25.97 -18.49
C ALA A 117 20.75 -26.73 -17.95
N ALA A 118 21.20 -26.42 -16.73
CA ALA A 118 22.30 -27.13 -16.08
C ALA A 118 21.99 -28.62 -15.87
N PHE A 119 20.78 -28.94 -15.41
CA PHE A 119 20.32 -30.32 -15.22
C PHE A 119 20.33 -31.10 -16.54
N GLN A 120 19.79 -30.52 -17.61
CA GLN A 120 19.78 -31.12 -18.95
C GLN A 120 21.20 -31.37 -19.49
N MET A 121 22.13 -30.44 -19.29
CA MET A 121 23.53 -30.62 -19.69
C MET A 121 24.23 -31.72 -18.88
N SER A 122 23.95 -31.81 -17.58
CA SER A 122 24.55 -32.83 -16.71
C SER A 122 24.01 -34.25 -16.95
N GLY A 123 22.77 -34.39 -17.43
CA GLY A 123 22.16 -35.67 -17.79
C GLY A 123 22.42 -36.11 -19.24
N ALA A 124 23.08 -35.28 -20.05
CA ALA A 124 23.45 -35.57 -21.44
C ALA A 124 24.91 -36.04 -21.60
N ALA A 125 25.65 -36.19 -20.49
CA ALA A 125 27.01 -36.72 -20.44
C ALA A 125 27.02 -38.19 -19.99
#